data_AF-Q849S2-F1
#
_entry.id   AF-Q849S2-F1
#
_cell.length_a   1.000
_cell.length_b   1.000
_cell.length_c   1.000
_cell.angle_alpha   90.00
_cell.angle_beta   90.00
_cell.angle_gamma   90.00
#
_symmetry.space_group_name_H-M   'P 1'
#
loop_
_entity.id
_entity.type
_entity.pdbx_description
1 polymer ?
#
loop_
_entity_poly.entity_id
_entity_poly.type
_entity_poly.pdbx_seq_one_letter_code
_entity_poly.pdbx_strand_id
1 'polypeptide(L)'
;MLVPGSGMHNRHYLIGDSGSQADFVFTCLAQDFLAAGLAVLRFDGRGVKGHLRDKALDNPEYLFNRELAYQRLLIDAAVRQTVTPQSQCDDLYTLCRYALDLPHIDRHNLILLGHSEGAINLSRLVARYPIAAKALMLVSPTSPP
;
A
#
# COMPACT_ATOMS: atom_id res chain seq x y z
N MET A 1 -6.80 4.73 5.60
CA MET A 1 -5.90 3.65 5.17
C MET A 1 -5.87 3.59 3.65
N LEU A 2 -4.68 3.68 3.07
CA LEU A 2 -4.41 3.54 1.63
C LEU A 2 -4.00 2.09 1.34
N VAL A 3 -4.75 1.41 0.49
CA VAL A 3 -4.50 0.03 0.06
C VAL A 3 -4.21 0.03 -1.44
N PRO A 4 -2.94 -0.19 -1.85
CA PRO A 4 -2.59 -0.25 -3.25
C PRO A 4 -3.12 -1.53 -3.90
N GLY A 5 -3.33 -1.47 -5.21
CA GLY A 5 -3.57 -2.64 -6.04
C GLY A 5 -2.72 -2.59 -7.29
N SER A 6 -1.97 -3.66 -7.50
CA SER A 6 -1.45 -4.22 -8.75
C SER A 6 -0.43 -5.29 -8.37
N GLY A 7 -0.49 -6.46 -9.00
CA GLY A 7 0.37 -7.64 -8.75
C GLY A 7 1.89 -7.42 -8.75
N MET A 8 2.38 -6.22 -9.06
CA MET A 8 3.80 -5.82 -8.91
C MET A 8 4.02 -4.63 -7.96
N HIS A 9 2.98 -3.91 -7.57
CA HIS A 9 3.06 -2.71 -6.73
C HIS A 9 2.72 -3.06 -5.30
N ASN A 10 3.66 -3.74 -4.66
CA ASN A 10 3.55 -4.16 -3.26
C ASN A 10 3.56 -2.99 -2.26
N ARG A 11 3.76 -1.75 -2.73
CA ARG A 11 3.90 -0.54 -1.91
C ARG A 11 3.64 0.77 -2.67
N HIS A 12 4.43 1.04 -3.71
CA HIS A 12 4.38 2.29 -4.47
C HIS A 12 3.93 2.04 -5.90
N TYR A 13 3.02 2.86 -6.42
CA TYR A 13 2.65 2.88 -7.83
C TYR A 13 3.41 4.00 -8.51
N LEU A 14 4.31 3.64 -9.43
CA LEU A 14 5.16 4.57 -10.17
C LEU A 14 4.42 5.00 -11.44
N ILE A 15 4.14 6.30 -11.58
CA ILE A 15 3.56 6.89 -12.80
C ILE A 15 4.54 7.85 -13.48
N GLY A 16 5.40 8.52 -12.72
CA GLY A 16 6.33 9.51 -13.24
C GLY A 16 7.74 8.97 -13.54
N ASP A 17 8.54 9.78 -14.23
CA ASP A 17 9.97 9.54 -14.50
C ASP A 17 10.82 10.78 -14.18
N SER A 18 10.35 11.62 -13.25
CA SER A 18 11.11 12.81 -12.81
C SER A 18 12.33 12.46 -11.96
N GLY A 19 12.41 11.22 -11.46
CA GLY A 19 13.44 10.78 -10.52
C GLY A 19 13.16 11.21 -9.09
N SER A 20 11.96 11.69 -8.79
CA SER A 20 11.60 12.26 -7.48
C SER A 20 10.55 11.42 -6.76
N GLN A 21 10.29 11.73 -5.48
CA GLN A 21 9.18 11.12 -4.74
C GLN A 21 7.81 11.42 -5.36
N ALA A 22 7.73 12.47 -6.19
CA ALA A 22 6.51 12.87 -6.89
C ALA A 22 6.04 11.80 -7.90
N ASP A 23 6.94 10.91 -8.33
CA ASP A 23 6.60 9.85 -9.28
C ASP A 23 5.74 8.74 -8.63
N PHE A 24 5.68 8.71 -7.29
CA PHE A 24 4.95 7.69 -6.52
C PHE A 24 3.61 8.19 -6.03
N VAL A 25 2.52 7.74 -6.67
CA VAL A 25 1.16 8.22 -6.42
C VAL A 25 0.75 8.14 -4.95
N PHE A 26 0.98 6.99 -4.30
CA PHE A 26 0.59 6.80 -2.90
C PHE A 26 1.44 7.61 -1.92
N THR A 27 2.65 8.01 -2.30
CA THR A 27 3.47 8.91 -1.48
C THR A 27 2.97 10.34 -1.59
N CYS A 28 2.70 10.83 -2.81
CA CYS A 28 2.11 12.15 -3.04
C CYS A 28 0.76 12.28 -2.32
N LEU A 29 -0.13 11.31 -2.53
CA LEU A 29 -1.44 11.32 -1.90
C LEU A 29 -1.36 11.30 -0.37
N ALA A 30 -0.40 10.55 0.19
CA ALA A 30 -0.16 10.56 1.63
C ALA A 30 0.31 11.93 2.12
N GLN A 31 1.19 12.62 1.38
CA GLN A 31 1.67 13.96 1.73
C GLN A 31 0.53 14.98 1.69
N ASP A 32 -0.32 14.94 0.65
CA ASP A 32 -1.47 15.84 0.53
C ASP A 32 -2.47 15.63 1.67
N PHE A 33 -2.72 14.38 2.05
CA PHE A 33 -3.59 14.05 3.18
C PHE A 33 -3.00 14.49 4.52
N LEU A 34 -1.69 14.31 4.73
CA LEU A 34 -1.01 14.82 5.92
C LEU A 34 -1.09 16.34 5.99
N ALA A 35 -0.89 17.05 4.86
CA ALA A 35 -1.02 18.50 4.79
C ALA A 35 -2.45 18.99 5.08
N ALA A 36 -3.46 18.18 4.76
CA ALA A 36 -4.86 18.42 5.11
C ALA A 36 -5.21 18.06 6.58
N GLY A 37 -4.24 17.63 7.39
CA GLY A 37 -4.44 17.28 8.80
C GLY A 37 -4.94 15.85 9.04
N LEU A 38 -4.88 14.96 8.02
CA LEU A 38 -5.26 13.57 8.16
C LEU A 38 -4.06 12.71 8.54
N ALA A 39 -4.22 11.81 9.51
CA ALA A 39 -3.26 10.73 9.72
C ALA A 39 -3.38 9.70 8.59
N VAL A 40 -2.25 9.32 8.00
CA VAL A 40 -2.22 8.38 6.87
C VAL A 40 -1.59 7.06 7.26
N LEU A 41 -2.37 5.99 7.05
CA LEU A 41 -1.93 4.61 7.19
C LEU A 41 -1.80 4.01 5.78
N ARG A 42 -0.61 3.57 5.39
CA ARG A 42 -0.38 2.87 4.11
C ARG A 42 -0.14 1.40 4.35
N PHE A 43 -0.82 0.55 3.59
CA PHE A 43 -0.55 -0.87 3.57
C PHE A 43 0.60 -1.20 2.61
N ASP A 44 1.65 -1.80 3.15
CA ASP A 44 2.70 -2.43 2.36
C ASP A 44 2.50 -3.94 2.42
N GLY A 45 2.60 -4.59 1.26
CA GLY A 45 2.39 -6.03 1.17
C GLY A 45 3.41 -6.81 2.00
N ARG A 46 2.97 -7.90 2.62
CA ARG A 46 3.85 -8.87 3.30
C ARG A 46 5.09 -9.21 2.48
N GLY A 47 6.26 -9.12 3.09
CA GLY A 47 7.54 -9.37 2.43
C GLY A 47 8.16 -8.14 1.76
N VAL A 48 7.54 -6.96 1.82
CA VAL A 48 8.19 -5.71 1.41
C VAL A 48 9.14 -5.22 2.50
N LYS A 49 10.42 -5.01 2.15
CA LYS A 49 11.50 -4.65 3.09
C LYS A 49 11.82 -3.15 3.15
N GLY A 50 11.46 -2.37 2.14
CA GLY A 50 11.94 -0.98 2.00
C GLY A 50 10.93 -0.01 1.40
N HIS A 51 11.17 1.28 1.65
CA HIS A 51 10.21 2.39 1.56
C HIS A 51 10.51 3.42 0.50
N LEU A 52 11.65 3.36 -0.14
CA LEU A 52 12.10 4.40 -1.06
C LEU A 52 12.73 3.75 -2.27
N ARG A 53 12.70 4.48 -3.37
CA ARG A 53 13.80 4.41 -4.32
C ARG A 53 15.06 4.77 -3.53
N ASP A 54 15.73 3.73 -3.02
CA ASP A 54 17.02 3.87 -2.37
C ASP A 54 17.96 4.49 -3.41
N LYS A 55 18.88 5.39 -2.99
CA LYS A 55 19.95 5.87 -3.88
C LYS A 55 20.73 4.72 -4.49
N ALA A 56 20.72 3.55 -3.86
CA ALA A 56 21.22 2.30 -4.43
C ALA A 56 20.62 1.97 -5.81
N LEU A 57 19.37 2.33 -6.09
CA LEU A 57 18.69 2.13 -7.39
C LEU A 57 19.06 3.18 -8.45
N ASP A 58 19.74 4.26 -8.07
CA ASP A 58 20.30 5.25 -8.99
C ASP A 58 21.71 4.88 -9.48
N ASN A 59 22.23 3.71 -9.06
CA ASN A 59 23.46 3.13 -9.60
C ASN A 59 23.31 2.90 -11.12
N PRO A 60 24.28 3.32 -11.95
CA PRO A 60 24.33 3.05 -13.39
C PRO A 60 23.99 1.61 -13.79
N GLU A 61 24.37 0.64 -12.96
CA GLU A 61 24.11 -0.79 -13.15
C GLU A 61 22.60 -1.14 -13.20
N TYR A 62 21.77 -0.40 -12.47
CA TYR A 62 20.34 -0.66 -12.38
C TYR A 62 19.50 0.26 -13.26
N LEU A 63 20.10 1.24 -13.96
CA LEU A 63 19.37 2.21 -14.80
C LEU A 63 18.49 1.53 -15.86
N PHE A 64 18.97 0.42 -16.43
CA PHE A 64 18.26 -0.32 -17.47
C PHE A 64 17.27 -1.37 -16.92
N ASN A 65 17.30 -1.69 -15.62
CA ASN A 65 16.47 -2.73 -15.00
C ASN A 65 16.06 -2.37 -13.56
N ARG A 66 15.65 -1.11 -13.35
CA ARG A 66 15.32 -0.55 -12.02
C ARG A 66 14.24 -1.36 -11.30
N GLU A 67 13.26 -1.88 -12.05
CA GLU A 67 12.17 -2.68 -11.50
C GLU A 67 12.66 -4.05 -11.00
N LEU A 68 13.52 -4.74 -11.77
CA LEU A 68 14.12 -6.01 -11.35
C LEU A 68 15.04 -5.82 -10.13
N ALA A 69 15.80 -4.73 -10.09
CA ALA A 69 16.65 -4.37 -8.96
C ALA A 69 15.79 -4.06 -7.71
N TYR A 70 14.69 -3.32 -7.87
CA TYR A 70 13.73 -3.07 -6.80
C TYR A 70 13.15 -4.38 -6.24
N GLN A 71 12.72 -5.30 -7.12
CA GLN A 71 12.20 -6.60 -6.71
C GLN A 71 13.26 -7.41 -5.93
N ARG A 72 14.51 -7.44 -6.39
CA ARG A 72 15.59 -8.19 -5.71
C ARG A 72 15.98 -7.61 -4.36
N LEU A 73 16.05 -6.28 -4.25
CA LEU A 73 16.56 -5.62 -3.07
C LEU A 73 15.49 -5.44 -2.00
N LEU A 74 14.26 -5.15 -2.41
CA LEU A 74 13.21 -4.67 -1.51
C LEU A 74 12.05 -5.66 -1.33
N ILE A 75 12.09 -6.82 -1.97
CA ILE A 75 11.12 -7.91 -1.76
C ILE A 75 11.81 -9.13 -1.17
N ASP A 76 11.25 -9.62 -0.07
CA ASP A 76 11.53 -10.95 0.43
C ASP A 76 10.78 -11.98 -0.42
N ALA A 77 11.50 -12.64 -1.33
CA ALA A 77 10.91 -13.65 -2.20
C ALA A 77 10.35 -14.85 -1.40
N ALA A 78 11.03 -15.25 -0.31
CA ALA A 78 10.60 -16.38 0.50
C ALA A 78 9.27 -16.09 1.19
N VAL A 79 9.12 -14.89 1.76
CA VAL A 79 7.86 -14.44 2.35
C VAL A 79 6.79 -14.22 1.29
N ARG A 80 7.15 -13.67 0.11
CA ARG A 80 6.15 -13.43 -0.95
C ARG A 80 5.53 -14.72 -1.49
N GLN A 81 6.29 -15.81 -1.53
CA GLN A 81 5.77 -17.13 -1.93
C GLN A 81 4.74 -17.71 -0.95
N THR A 82 4.69 -17.23 0.30
CA THR A 82 3.69 -17.69 1.28
C THR A 82 2.42 -16.84 1.29
N VAL A 83 2.31 -15.83 0.44
CA VAL A 83 1.20 -14.87 0.48
C VAL A 83 -0.05 -15.47 -0.14
N THR A 84 -1.10 -15.52 0.66
CA THR A 84 -2.45 -15.90 0.24
C THR A 84 -3.40 -14.70 0.32
N PRO A 85 -4.54 -14.72 -0.40
CA PRO A 85 -5.58 -13.70 -0.25
C PRO A 85 -6.02 -13.52 1.22
N GLN A 86 -6.07 -14.62 1.97
CA GLN A 86 -6.42 -14.58 3.39
C GLN A 86 -5.36 -13.83 4.19
N SER A 87 -4.09 -14.19 4.00
CA SER A 87 -2.99 -13.57 4.72
C SER A 87 -2.90 -12.04 4.49
N GLN A 88 -3.23 -11.58 3.27
CA GLN A 88 -3.29 -10.15 2.96
C GLN A 88 -4.45 -9.45 3.69
N CYS A 89 -5.61 -10.13 3.78
CA CYS A 89 -6.76 -9.65 4.53
C CYS A 89 -6.43 -9.53 6.04
N ASP A 90 -5.74 -10.54 6.59
CA ASP A 90 -5.29 -10.55 7.99
C ASP A 90 -4.29 -9.42 8.28
N ASP A 91 -3.35 -9.16 7.37
CA ASP A 91 -2.37 -8.08 7.51
C ASP A 91 -3.06 -6.70 7.48
N LEU A 92 -4.02 -6.50 6.58
CA LEU A 92 -4.83 -5.28 6.52
C LEU A 92 -5.64 -5.08 7.81
N TYR A 93 -6.23 -6.15 8.34
CA TYR A 93 -6.96 -6.09 9.59
C TYR A 93 -6.05 -5.72 10.77
N THR A 94 -4.88 -6.35 10.84
CA THR A 94 -3.86 -6.06 11.86
C THR A 94 -3.44 -4.59 11.80
N LEU A 95 -3.21 -4.06 10.60
CA LEU A 95 -2.84 -2.66 10.40
C LEU A 95 -3.96 -1.70 10.84
N CYS A 96 -5.21 -2.01 10.48
CA CYS A 96 -6.37 -1.26 10.96
C CYS A 96 -6.45 -1.25 12.49
N ARG A 97 -6.33 -2.42 13.13
CA ARG A 97 -6.37 -2.55 14.60
C ARG A 97 -5.27 -1.72 15.26
N TYR A 98 -4.04 -1.88 14.79
CA TYR A 98 -2.90 -1.09 15.27
C TYR A 98 -3.19 0.41 15.21
N ALA A 99 -3.68 0.92 14.07
CA ALA A 99 -3.95 2.35 13.92
C ALA A 99 -5.08 2.85 14.83
N LEU A 100 -6.13 2.04 15.05
CA LEU A 100 -7.25 2.40 15.91
C LEU A 100 -6.91 2.35 17.41
N ASP A 101 -5.84 1.67 17.78
CA ASP A 101 -5.34 1.60 19.15
C ASP A 101 -4.34 2.74 19.48
N LEU A 102 -4.00 3.60 18.51
CA LEU A 102 -3.15 4.78 18.73
C LEU A 102 -3.93 5.92 19.42
N PRO A 103 -3.37 6.55 20.48
CA PRO A 103 -4.11 7.50 21.32
C PRO A 103 -4.54 8.81 20.63
N HIS A 104 -3.88 9.17 19.52
CA HIS A 104 -4.17 10.40 18.76
C HIS A 104 -5.02 10.16 17.51
N ILE A 105 -5.46 8.92 17.29
CA ILE A 105 -6.28 8.57 16.14
C ILE A 105 -7.75 8.52 16.56
N ASP A 106 -8.57 9.29 15.86
CA ASP A 106 -10.02 9.18 16.03
C ASP A 106 -10.55 7.93 15.31
N ARG A 107 -10.82 6.90 16.12
CA ARG A 107 -11.38 5.63 15.65
C ARG A 107 -12.74 5.74 14.94
N HIS A 108 -13.48 6.82 15.12
CA HIS A 108 -14.78 7.04 14.47
C HIS A 108 -14.66 7.69 13.08
N ASN A 109 -13.46 8.16 12.72
CA ASN A 109 -13.20 8.85 11.45
C ASN A 109 -12.25 8.06 10.53
N LEU A 110 -12.35 6.73 10.53
CA LEU A 110 -11.58 5.87 9.62
C LEU A 110 -12.11 5.96 8.18
N ILE A 111 -11.23 6.34 7.25
CA ILE A 111 -11.49 6.30 5.80
C ILE A 111 -10.65 5.18 5.18
N LEU A 112 -11.27 4.33 4.36
CA LEU A 112 -10.59 3.27 3.61
C LEU A 112 -10.56 3.62 2.12
N LEU A 113 -9.38 3.59 1.52
CA LEU A 113 -9.19 3.85 0.09
C LEU A 113 -8.44 2.69 -0.54
N GLY A 114 -9.08 2.01 -1.50
CA GLY A 114 -8.51 0.89 -2.25
C GLY A 114 -8.43 1.24 -3.73
N HIS A 115 -7.26 1.04 -4.32
CA HIS A 115 -7.04 1.20 -5.77
C HIS A 115 -6.85 -0.17 -6.41
N SER A 116 -7.41 -0.45 -7.60
CA SER A 116 -7.23 -1.73 -8.32
C SER A 116 -7.50 -2.96 -7.44
N GLU A 117 -6.58 -3.93 -7.32
CA GLU A 117 -6.70 -5.09 -6.41
C GLU A 117 -6.83 -4.69 -4.92
N GLY A 118 -6.38 -3.49 -4.55
CA GLY A 118 -6.59 -2.96 -3.21
C GLY A 118 -8.07 -2.77 -2.88
N ALA A 119 -8.91 -2.49 -3.88
CA ALA A 119 -10.35 -2.47 -3.73
C ALA A 119 -10.90 -3.87 -3.40
N ILE A 120 -10.43 -4.92 -4.09
CA ILE A 120 -10.81 -6.31 -3.79
C ILE A 120 -10.40 -6.68 -2.36
N ASN A 121 -9.17 -6.31 -1.96
CA ASN A 121 -8.67 -6.60 -0.61
C ASN A 121 -9.46 -5.88 0.48
N LEU A 122 -9.89 -4.63 0.24
CA LEU A 122 -10.80 -3.94 1.15
C LEU A 122 -12.18 -4.60 1.20
N SER A 123 -12.74 -5.03 0.06
CA SER A 123 -14.00 -5.78 0.04
C SER A 123 -13.93 -7.06 0.87
N ARG A 124 -12.80 -7.80 0.79
CA ARG A 124 -12.55 -8.98 1.63
C ARG A 124 -12.44 -8.62 3.12
N LEU A 125 -11.77 -7.52 3.43
CA LEU A 125 -11.62 -7.02 4.80
C LEU A 125 -12.97 -6.69 5.43
N VAL A 126 -13.79 -5.88 4.77
CA VAL A 126 -15.09 -5.44 5.32
C VAL A 126 -16.12 -6.57 5.38
N ALA A 127 -16.02 -7.57 4.50
CA ALA A 127 -16.88 -8.75 4.54
C ALA A 127 -16.53 -9.70 5.70
N ARG A 128 -15.27 -9.69 6.17
CA ARG A 128 -14.76 -10.67 7.13
C ARG A 128 -14.59 -10.12 8.54
N TYR A 129 -14.33 -8.83 8.68
CA TYR A 129 -14.07 -8.21 9.97
C TYR A 129 -15.03 -7.06 10.24
N PRO A 130 -15.43 -6.85 11.51
CA PRO A 130 -16.21 -5.68 11.90
C PRO A 130 -15.34 -4.43 11.82
N ILE A 131 -15.43 -3.71 10.70
CA ILE A 131 -14.72 -2.45 10.48
C ILE A 131 -15.73 -1.30 10.40
N ALA A 132 -15.66 -0.39 11.37
CA ALA A 132 -16.43 0.84 11.38
C ALA A 132 -15.72 1.93 10.57
N ALA A 133 -15.77 1.81 9.24
CA ALA A 133 -15.26 2.86 8.35
C ALA A 133 -16.34 3.93 8.11
N LYS A 134 -15.96 5.21 8.24
CA LYS A 134 -16.81 6.36 7.90
C LYS A 134 -17.00 6.51 6.40
N ALA A 135 -16.00 6.12 5.62
CA ALA A 135 -16.06 6.13 4.17
C ALA A 135 -15.22 4.99 3.58
N LEU A 136 -15.70 4.46 2.46
CA LEU A 136 -15.01 3.49 1.62
C LEU A 136 -14.90 4.07 0.20
N MET A 137 -13.68 4.23 -0.29
CA MET A 137 -13.37 4.73 -1.62
C MET A 137 -12.72 3.61 -2.43
N LEU A 138 -13.35 3.21 -3.53
CA LEU A 138 -12.85 2.16 -4.42
C LEU A 138 -12.53 2.80 -5.77
N VAL A 139 -11.25 2.79 -6.14
CA VAL A 139 -10.77 3.41 -7.38
C VAL A 139 -10.33 2.32 -8.35
N SER A 140 -10.96 2.27 -9.52
CA SER A 140 -10.66 1.32 -10.59
C SER A 140 -10.58 -0.15 -10.13
N PRO A 141 -11.60 -0.70 -9.43
CA PRO A 141 -11.55 -2.08 -8.96
C PRO A 141 -11.40 -3.04 -10.14
N THR A 142 -10.49 -4.01 -10.04
CA THR A 142 -10.41 -5.08 -11.03
C THR A 142 -11.62 -6.00 -10.87
N SER A 143 -12.35 -6.25 -11.95
CA SER A 143 -13.45 -7.22 -11.94
C SER A 143 -12.90 -8.62 -11.62
N PRO A 144 -13.56 -9.42 -10.77
CA PRO A 144 -13.23 -10.83 -10.71
C PRO A 144 -13.48 -11.44 -12.11
N PRO A 145 -12.62 -12.37 -12.57
CA PRO A 145 -12.90 -13.15 -13.78
C PRO A 145 -14.19 -13.96 -13.65
#